data_AF-A0A7I8CVK0-F1
#
_entry.id   AF-A0A7I8CVK0-F1
#
_cell.length_a   1.000
_cell.length_b   1.000
_cell.length_c   1.000
_cell.angle_alpha   90.00
_cell.angle_beta   90.00
_cell.angle_gamma   90.00
#
_symmetry.space_group_name_H-M   'P 1'
#
loop_
_entity.id
_entity.type
_entity.pdbx_description
1 polymer ?
#
loop_
_entity_poly.entity_id
_entity_poly.type
_entity_poly.pdbx_seq_one_letter_code
_entity_poly.pdbx_strand_id
1 'polypeptide(L)'
;MRALLASDDPQASFAIELYIYRISRELGSLAPTMDGIDALVSTVGIGEHAAAIRECMRCAAWLGAELDTDANGCGGPLISAASSRVPVWVIPTNEELVIARHTRADLKRPVQKNRDGLLTFAARC
;
A
#
# COMPACT_ATOMS: atom_id res chain seq x y z
N MET A 1 -6.72 -14.41 -3.94
CA MET A 1 -5.88 -14.12 -5.12
C MET A 1 -5.19 -15.37 -5.67
N ARG A 2 -4.38 -16.11 -4.90
CA ARG A 2 -3.71 -17.34 -5.39
C ARG A 2 -4.65 -18.33 -6.08
N ALA A 3 -5.80 -18.65 -5.45
CA ALA A 3 -6.80 -19.54 -6.04
C ALA A 3 -7.43 -18.99 -7.33
N LEU A 4 -7.61 -17.67 -7.44
CA LEU A 4 -8.17 -17.05 -8.65
C LEU A 4 -7.16 -17.10 -9.81
N LEU A 5 -5.88 -16.81 -9.53
CA LEU A 5 -4.81 -16.85 -10.54
C LEU A 5 -4.52 -18.27 -11.06
N ALA A 6 -4.88 -19.30 -10.31
CA ALA A 6 -4.70 -20.71 -10.69
C ALA A 6 -5.96 -21.33 -11.32
N SER A 7 -7.02 -20.54 -11.51
CA SER A 7 -8.31 -21.03 -12.00
C SER A 7 -8.53 -20.62 -13.45
N ASP A 8 -8.99 -21.57 -14.27
CA ASP A 8 -9.44 -21.33 -15.64
C ASP A 8 -10.91 -20.88 -15.73
N ASP A 9 -11.58 -20.67 -14.59
CA ASP A 9 -12.97 -20.19 -14.56
C ASP A 9 -13.04 -18.74 -15.10
N PRO A 10 -13.87 -18.45 -16.11
CA PRO A 10 -14.07 -17.09 -16.60
C PRO A 10 -14.46 -16.09 -15.51
N GLN A 11 -15.15 -16.52 -14.45
CA GLN A 11 -15.50 -15.67 -13.31
C GLN A 11 -14.27 -15.28 -12.48
N ALA A 12 -13.25 -16.13 -12.42
CA ALA A 12 -11.99 -15.81 -11.74
C ALA A 12 -11.23 -14.70 -12.49
N SER A 13 -11.14 -14.78 -13.82
CA SER A 13 -10.57 -13.71 -14.66
C SER A 13 -11.33 -12.41 -14.46
N PHE A 14 -12.66 -12.44 -14.54
CA PHE A 14 -13.50 -11.26 -14.36
C PHE A 14 -13.31 -10.62 -12.97
N ALA A 15 -13.19 -11.43 -11.91
CA ALA A 15 -12.93 -10.93 -10.57
C ALA A 15 -11.56 -10.24 -10.46
N ILE A 16 -10.52 -10.78 -11.11
CA ILE A 16 -9.19 -10.18 -11.17
C ILE A 16 -9.22 -8.87 -11.96
N GLU A 17 -9.88 -8.84 -13.11
CA GLU A 17 -10.05 -7.65 -13.93
C GLU A 17 -10.75 -6.53 -13.16
N LEU A 18 -11.85 -6.84 -12.47
CA LEU A 18 -12.56 -5.88 -11.62
C LEU A 18 -11.68 -5.36 -10.48
N TYR A 19 -10.86 -6.23 -9.88
CA TYR A 19 -9.92 -5.85 -8.83
C TYR A 19 -8.86 -4.87 -9.35
N ILE A 20 -8.25 -5.18 -10.51
CA ILE A 20 -7.26 -4.32 -11.18
C ILE A 20 -7.87 -2.99 -11.62
N TYR A 21 -9.08 -3.01 -12.17
CA TYR A 21 -9.83 -1.81 -12.54
C TYR A 21 -10.04 -0.90 -11.34
N ARG A 22 -10.45 -1.46 -10.20
CA ARG A 22 -10.65 -0.68 -8.96
C ARG A 22 -9.34 -0.06 -8.47
N ILE A 23 -8.23 -0.79 -8.44
CA ILE A 23 -6.92 -0.23 -8.08
C ILE A 23 -6.59 0.99 -8.94
N SER A 24 -6.71 0.84 -10.26
CA SER A 24 -6.40 1.90 -11.22
C SER A 24 -7.30 3.12 -11.03
N ARG A 25 -8.60 2.89 -10.76
CA ARG A 25 -9.58 3.96 -10.50
C ARG A 25 -9.27 4.72 -9.21
N GLU A 26 -8.92 4.02 -8.12
CA GLU A 26 -8.57 4.68 -6.86
C GLU A 26 -7.26 5.47 -6.97
N LEU A 27 -6.27 4.95 -7.70
CA LEU A 27 -5.05 5.73 -7.99
C LEU A 27 -5.39 7.01 -8.77
N GLY A 28 -6.19 6.88 -9.83
CA GLY A 28 -6.60 8.02 -10.66
C GLY A 28 -7.48 9.04 -9.93
N SER A 29 -8.23 8.63 -8.90
CA SER A 29 -9.07 9.54 -8.11
C SER A 29 -8.25 10.35 -7.09
N LEU A 30 -7.16 9.77 -6.56
CA LEU A 30 -6.33 10.39 -5.53
C LEU A 30 -5.17 11.22 -6.11
N ALA A 31 -4.53 10.77 -7.19
CA ALA A 31 -3.34 11.45 -7.72
C ALA A 31 -3.55 12.95 -8.05
N PRO A 32 -4.67 13.39 -8.65
CA PRO A 32 -4.89 14.81 -8.94
C PRO A 32 -5.05 15.69 -7.70
N THR A 33 -5.59 15.16 -6.60
CA THR A 33 -5.79 15.95 -5.37
C THR A 33 -4.48 16.20 -4.63
N MET A 34 -3.44 15.42 -4.95
CA MET A 34 -2.09 15.54 -4.41
C MET A 34 -1.13 16.28 -5.36
N ASP A 35 -1.61 16.77 -6.52
CA ASP A 35 -0.79 17.38 -7.58
C ASP A 35 0.30 16.41 -8.14
N GLY A 36 -0.02 15.12 -8.18
CA GLY A 36 0.90 14.05 -8.53
C GLY A 36 1.30 13.18 -7.34
N ILE A 37 2.36 12.38 -7.50
CA ILE A 37 2.89 11.48 -6.46
C ILE A 37 4.41 11.40 -6.54
N ASP A 38 5.07 11.23 -5.39
CA ASP A 38 6.51 11.01 -5.31
C ASP A 38 6.92 9.55 -5.50
N ALA A 39 6.02 8.61 -5.17
CA ALA A 39 6.27 7.17 -5.25
C ALA A 39 4.96 6.39 -5.25
N LEU A 40 5.01 5.15 -5.76
CA LEU A 40 3.95 4.16 -5.60
C LEU A 40 4.47 2.98 -4.77
N VAL A 41 3.69 2.54 -3.77
CA VAL A 41 4.10 1.45 -2.88
C VAL A 41 3.07 0.34 -2.90
N SER A 42 3.52 -0.88 -3.20
CA SER A 42 2.80 -2.13 -2.98
C SER A 42 3.19 -2.70 -1.63
N THR A 43 2.20 -3.05 -0.82
CA THR A 43 2.38 -3.62 0.52
C THR A 43 1.21 -4.55 0.81
N VAL A 44 1.34 -5.35 1.88
CA VAL A 44 0.34 -6.27 2.43
C VAL A 44 -0.05 -7.40 1.46
N GLY A 45 0.02 -8.65 1.92
CA GLY A 45 -0.68 -9.79 1.31
C GLY A 45 -0.57 -9.87 -0.22
N ILE A 46 -1.60 -9.41 -0.94
CA ILE A 46 -1.64 -9.40 -2.41
C ILE A 46 -0.54 -8.49 -3.00
N GLY A 47 -0.37 -7.28 -2.48
CA GLY A 47 0.62 -6.32 -2.96
C GLY A 47 2.05 -6.83 -2.79
N GLU A 48 2.33 -7.57 -1.72
CA GLU A 48 3.66 -8.15 -1.48
C GLU A 48 3.95 -9.39 -2.34
N HIS A 49 2.96 -10.25 -2.57
CA HIS A 49 3.22 -11.59 -3.10
C HIS A 49 2.70 -11.87 -4.51
N ALA A 50 1.80 -11.03 -5.05
CA ALA A 50 1.19 -11.28 -6.36
C ALA A 50 1.82 -10.39 -7.43
N ALA A 51 2.99 -10.77 -7.95
CA ALA A 51 3.69 -10.05 -9.02
C ALA A 51 2.79 -9.78 -10.24
N ALA A 52 2.00 -10.77 -10.65
CA ALA A 52 1.04 -10.65 -11.74
C ALA A 52 -0.01 -9.54 -11.51
N ILE A 53 -0.39 -9.31 -10.26
CA ILE A 53 -1.35 -8.24 -9.91
C ILE A 53 -0.65 -6.87 -9.91
N ARG A 54 0.61 -6.79 -9.47
CA ARG A 54 1.39 -5.55 -9.48
C ARG A 54 1.62 -4.98 -10.89
N GLU A 55 1.48 -5.78 -11.94
CA GLU A 55 1.49 -5.28 -13.33
C GLU A 55 0.46 -4.16 -13.57
N CYS A 56 -0.63 -4.11 -12.78
CA CYS A 56 -1.60 -3.01 -12.87
C CYS A 56 -0.99 -1.63 -12.58
N MET A 57 0.15 -1.55 -11.89
CA MET A 57 0.85 -0.29 -11.59
C MET A 57 1.31 0.46 -12.84
N ARG A 58 1.38 -0.21 -13.99
CA ARG A 58 1.59 0.44 -15.30
C ARG A 58 0.50 1.45 -15.66
N CYS A 59 -0.69 1.39 -15.03
CA CYS A 59 -1.71 2.43 -15.19
C CYS A 59 -1.23 3.81 -14.74
N ALA A 60 -0.15 3.90 -13.95
CA ALA A 60 0.49 5.13 -13.50
C ALA A 60 1.52 5.69 -14.50
N ALA A 61 1.63 5.14 -15.71
CA ALA A 61 2.61 5.62 -16.70
C ALA A 61 2.43 7.11 -17.06
N TRP A 62 1.21 7.63 -17.02
CA TRP A 62 0.94 9.06 -17.23
C TRP A 62 1.49 9.97 -16.11
N LEU A 63 1.77 9.41 -14.93
CA LEU A 63 2.50 10.09 -13.85
C LEU A 63 4.02 9.92 -13.97
N GLY A 64 4.50 9.13 -14.94
CA GLY A 64 5.92 8.84 -15.15
C GLY A 64 6.42 7.59 -14.44
N ALA A 65 5.55 6.66 -14.03
CA ALA A 65 5.94 5.36 -13.50
C ALA A 65 6.22 4.36 -14.64
N GLU A 66 7.38 3.71 -14.59
CA GLU A 66 7.80 2.68 -15.52
C GLU A 66 8.16 1.41 -14.74
N LEU A 67 7.42 0.33 -14.94
CA LEU A 67 7.61 -0.92 -14.20
C LEU A 67 8.66 -1.81 -14.89
N ASP A 68 9.63 -2.30 -14.11
CA ASP A 68 10.59 -3.32 -14.51
C ASP A 68 9.99 -4.71 -14.23
N THR A 69 9.75 -5.47 -15.30
CA THR A 69 9.10 -6.78 -15.24
C THR A 69 9.93 -7.81 -14.46
N ASP A 70 11.26 -7.78 -14.63
CA ASP A 70 12.15 -8.76 -13.99
C ASP A 70 12.25 -8.46 -12.50
N ALA A 71 12.46 -7.19 -12.12
CA ALA A 71 12.47 -6.77 -10.72
C ALA A 71 11.11 -7.03 -10.04
N ASN A 72 10.00 -6.80 -10.74
CA ASN A 72 8.65 -7.13 -10.24
C ASN A 72 8.49 -8.65 -9.98
N GLY A 73 9.00 -9.48 -10.90
CA GLY A 73 9.02 -10.94 -10.78
C GLY A 73 9.86 -11.43 -9.60
N CYS A 74 10.99 -10.76 -9.31
CA CYS A 74 11.84 -11.04 -8.15
C CYS A 74 11.23 -10.59 -6.81
N GLY A 75 10.21 -9.73 -6.82
CA GLY A 75 9.50 -9.29 -5.62
C GLY A 75 10.00 -7.99 -4.99
N GLY A 76 10.85 -7.22 -5.68
CA GLY A 76 11.35 -5.92 -5.21
C GLY A 76 12.64 -5.99 -4.38
N PRO A 77 12.93 -4.95 -3.55
CA PRO A 77 11.99 -3.94 -3.08
C PRO A 77 11.72 -2.80 -4.08
N LEU A 78 12.65 -2.43 -4.96
CA LEU A 78 12.40 -1.47 -6.04
C LEU A 78 12.02 -2.25 -7.30
N ILE A 79 10.85 -1.97 -7.87
CA ILE A 79 10.31 -2.68 -9.04
C ILE A 79 10.05 -1.77 -10.25
N SER A 80 10.47 -0.51 -10.18
CA SER A 80 10.48 0.40 -11.33
C SER A 80 11.78 0.32 -12.10
N ALA A 81 11.72 0.58 -13.41
CA ALA A 81 12.89 0.74 -14.26
C ALA A 81 13.74 1.95 -13.81
N ALA A 82 15.03 1.94 -14.15
CA ALA A 82 15.95 3.02 -13.82
C ALA A 82 15.57 4.38 -14.48
N SER A 83 14.84 4.34 -15.60
CA SER A 83 14.29 5.50 -16.30
C SER A 83 13.03 6.07 -15.66
N SER A 84 12.40 5.34 -14.73
CA SER A 84 11.14 5.76 -14.11
C SER A 84 11.30 7.05 -13.33
N ARG A 85 10.42 8.02 -13.58
CA ARG A 85 10.37 9.28 -12.81
C ARG A 85 9.71 9.09 -11.45
N VAL A 86 8.71 8.20 -11.38
CA VAL A 86 8.05 7.80 -10.14
C VAL A 86 8.55 6.41 -9.76
N PRO A 87 9.31 6.25 -8.66
CA PRO A 87 9.74 4.94 -8.21
C PRO A 87 8.57 4.11 -7.72
N VAL A 88 8.60 2.81 -8.03
CA VAL A 88 7.58 1.84 -7.62
C VAL A 88 8.22 0.81 -6.69
N TRP A 89 7.65 0.64 -5.51
CA TRP A 89 8.22 -0.19 -4.44
C TRP A 89 7.32 -1.34 -4.04
N VAL A 90 7.94 -2.42 -3.56
CA VAL A 90 7.32 -3.46 -2.72
C VAL A 90 7.93 -3.33 -1.34
N ILE A 91 7.12 -2.94 -0.35
CA ILE A 91 7.55 -2.77 1.03
C ILE A 91 6.69 -3.66 1.91
N PRO A 92 7.28 -4.63 2.63
CA PRO A 92 6.52 -5.42 3.59
C PRO A 92 5.94 -4.56 4.70
N THR A 93 4.65 -4.71 4.98
CA THR A 93 4.07 -4.07 6.17
C THR A 93 4.49 -4.82 7.44
N ASN A 94 4.51 -4.11 8.57
CA ASN A 94 4.60 -4.74 9.88
C ASN A 94 3.63 -4.03 10.82
N GLU A 95 2.38 -4.49 10.79
CA GLU A 95 1.27 -3.91 11.54
C GLU A 95 1.49 -4.09 13.05
N GLU A 96 2.02 -5.25 13.47
CA GLU A 96 2.33 -5.57 14.86
C GLU A 96 3.37 -4.61 15.45
N LEU A 97 4.37 -4.22 14.67
CA LEU A 97 5.39 -3.26 15.10
C LEU A 97 4.79 -1.86 15.29
N VAL A 98 3.89 -1.44 14.42
CA VAL A 98 3.18 -0.15 14.56
C VAL A 98 2.34 -0.17 15.83
N ILE A 99 1.56 -1.23 16.05
CA ILE A 99 0.75 -1.42 17.27
C ILE A 99 1.65 -1.39 18.51
N ALA A 100 2.72 -2.19 18.54
CA ALA A 100 3.63 -2.25 19.69
C ALA A 100 4.27 -0.89 20.00
N ARG A 101 4.67 -0.14 18.97
CA ARG A 101 5.23 1.21 19.12
C ARG A 101 4.19 2.19 19.68
N HIS A 102 2.96 2.14 19.17
CA HIS A 102 1.87 3.00 19.62
C HIS A 102 1.48 2.69 21.08
N THR A 103 1.25 1.41 21.40
CA THR A 103 0.96 0.94 22.76
C THR A 103 2.05 1.37 23.74
N ARG A 104 3.34 1.19 23.36
CA ARG A 104 4.45 1.63 24.21
C ARG A 104 4.47 3.14 24.42
N ALA A 105 4.15 3.94 23.41
CA ALA A 105 4.07 5.39 23.53
C ALA A 105 2.93 5.80 24.48
N ASP A 106 1.77 5.15 24.38
CA ASP A 106 0.62 5.41 25.24
C ASP A 106 0.86 5.02 26.70
N LEU A 107 1.53 3.89 26.95
CA LEU A 107 1.92 3.45 28.30
C LEU A 107 2.91 4.41 28.97
N LYS A 108 3.72 5.12 28.19
CA LYS A 108 4.66 6.13 28.70
C LYS A 108 4.02 7.50 28.94
N ARG A 109 2.75 7.69 28.56
CA ARG A 109 2.06 8.97 28.73
C ARG A 109 1.78 9.21 30.22
N PRO A 110 2.20 10.35 30.79
CA PRO A 110 1.89 10.66 32.17
C PRO A 110 0.37 10.78 32.35
N VAL A 111 -0.15 10.20 33.42
CA VAL A 111 -1.57 10.31 33.73
C VAL A 111 -1.81 11.68 34.35
N GLN A 112 -2.65 12.50 33.70
CA GLN A 112 -3.08 13.78 34.27
C GLN A 112 -4.34 13.57 35.10
N LYS A 113 -4.36 14.11 36.32
CA LYS A 113 -5.62 14.26 37.06
C LYS A 113 -6.33 15.51 36.54
N ASN A 114 -7.61 15.39 36.22
CA ASN A 114 -8.45 16.56 35.99
C ASN A 114 -8.69 17.32 37.31
N ARG A 115 -9.35 18.47 37.23
CA ARG A 115 -9.68 19.31 38.41
C ARG A 115 -10.52 18.60 39.47
N ASP A 116 -11.22 17.53 39.09
CA ASP A 116 -12.06 16.72 39.96
C ASP A 116 -11.32 15.49 40.54
N GLY A 117 -10.01 15.39 40.29
CA GLY A 117 -9.15 14.30 40.78
C GLY A 117 -9.24 12.99 39.99
N LEU A 118 -10.03 12.94 38.92
CA LEU A 118 -10.17 11.80 38.02
C LEU A 118 -9.02 11.74 37.01
N LEU A 119 -8.45 10.55 36.81
CA LEU A 119 -7.40 10.31 35.83
C LEU A 119 -7.99 10.49 34.42
N THR A 120 -7.48 11.47 33.68
CA THR A 120 -7.82 11.72 32.28
C THR A 120 -6.57 11.53 31.44
N PHE A 121 -6.71 10.77 30.35
CA PHE A 121 -5.68 10.70 29.34
C PHE A 121 -5.64 12.05 28.62
N ALA A 122 -4.49 12.74 28.66
CA ALA A 122 -4.30 14.02 27.97
C ALA A 122 -4.69 13.86 26.50
N ALA A 123 -5.80 14.50 26.09
CA ALA A 123 -6.23 14.54 24.71
C ALA A 123 -5.16 15.27 23.88
N ARG A 124 -4.82 14.71 22.72
CA ARG A 124 -4.00 15.43 21.74
C ARG A 124 -4.86 16.57 21.19
N CYS A 125 -4.43 17.82 21.39
CA CYS A 125 -4.75 18.88 20.44
C CYS A 125 -3.89 18.69 19.19
#